data_AF-A0A7W9UZP7-F1
#
_entry.id   AF-A0A7W9UZP7-F1
#
_cell.length_a   1.000
_cell.length_b   1.000
_cell.length_c   1.000
_cell.angle_alpha   90.00
_cell.angle_beta   90.00
_cell.angle_gamma   90.00
#
_symmetry.space_group_name_H-M   'P 1'
#
loop_
_entity.id
_entity.type
_entity.pdbx_description
1 polymer ?
#
loop_
_entity_poly.entity_id
_entity_poly.type
_entity_poly.pdbx_seq_one_letter_code
_entity_poly.pdbx_strand_id
1 'polypeptide(L)'
;MFVLELHYTAPLERIDALLSDHIDWLTTHYESGTFIASGRKEPRDGGVILAVGADRPDIEQVVANDPLVVAGACEYRITEFLATKTAPALAAYRQELPS
;
A
#
# COMPACT_ATOMS: atom_id res chain seq x y z
N MET A 1 2.07 3.15 11.15
CA MET A 1 1.12 2.70 10.10
C MET A 1 1.34 3.59 8.90
N PHE A 2 1.03 3.10 7.70
CA PHE A 2 1.29 3.83 6.48
C PHE A 2 0.05 3.85 5.60
N VAL A 3 -0.20 5.02 5.01
CA VAL A 3 -1.09 5.17 3.86
C VAL A 3 -0.21 5.22 2.63
N LEU A 4 -0.32 4.19 1.80
CA LEU A 4 0.39 4.08 0.54
C LEU A 4 -0.60 4.45 -0.56
N GLU A 5 -0.42 5.64 -1.10
CA GLU A 5 -1.24 6.15 -2.19
C GLU A 5 -0.47 5.96 -3.49
N LEU A 6 -0.93 5.08 -4.38
CA LEU A 6 -0.36 4.94 -5.72
C LEU A 6 -1.14 5.78 -6.74
N HIS A 7 -0.43 6.34 -7.70
CA HIS A 7 -0.97 7.08 -8.83
C HIS A 7 -0.42 6.50 -10.14
N TYR A 8 -1.30 6.18 -11.09
CA TYR A 8 -0.90 5.62 -12.37
C TYR A 8 -0.23 6.69 -13.23
N THR A 9 0.95 6.38 -13.75
CA THR A 9 1.73 7.23 -14.66
C THR A 9 1.73 6.68 -16.09
N ALA A 10 1.00 5.58 -16.32
CA ALA A 10 0.84 4.93 -17.61
C ALA A 10 -0.65 4.77 -17.99
N PRO A 11 -0.97 4.54 -19.29
CA PRO A 11 -2.33 4.24 -19.74
C PRO A 11 -2.92 3.02 -19.05
N LEU A 12 -4.25 3.00 -18.88
CA LEU A 12 -4.95 1.93 -18.16
C LEU A 12 -4.75 0.55 -18.78
N GLU A 13 -4.55 0.46 -20.09
CA GLU A 13 -4.27 -0.80 -20.78
C GLU A 13 -2.96 -1.44 -20.28
N ARG A 14 -1.95 -0.62 -19.97
CA ARG A 14 -0.68 -1.08 -19.37
C ARG A 14 -0.87 -1.47 -17.91
N ILE A 15 -1.72 -0.76 -17.18
CA ILE A 15 -2.07 -1.13 -15.79
C ILE A 15 -2.79 -2.47 -15.75
N ASP A 16 -3.79 -2.65 -16.62
CA ASP A 16 -4.58 -3.88 -16.70
C ASP A 16 -3.70 -5.10 -17.06
N ALA A 17 -2.70 -4.93 -17.91
CA ALA A 17 -1.74 -5.98 -18.26
C ALA A 17 -0.84 -6.42 -17.08
N LEU A 18 -0.61 -5.54 -16.10
CA LEU A 18 0.24 -5.79 -14.92
C LEU A 18 -0.58 -6.17 -13.68
N LEU A 19 -1.92 -6.12 -13.77
CA LEU A 19 -2.79 -6.21 -12.60
C LEU A 19 -2.75 -7.59 -11.93
N SER A 20 -2.55 -8.67 -12.70
CA SER A 20 -2.44 -10.02 -12.14
C SER A 20 -1.25 -10.13 -11.19
N ASP A 21 -0.06 -9.72 -11.65
CA ASP A 21 1.16 -9.76 -10.83
C ASP A 21 1.03 -8.84 -9.61
N HIS A 22 0.43 -7.67 -9.79
CA HIS A 22 0.15 -6.76 -8.67
C HIS A 22 -0.78 -7.40 -7.62
N ILE A 23 -1.80 -8.16 -8.03
CA ILE A 23 -2.70 -8.88 -7.12
C ILE A 23 -1.96 -10.00 -6.36
N ASP A 24 -1.07 -10.74 -7.03
CA ASP A 24 -0.27 -11.77 -6.37
C ASP A 24 0.69 -11.16 -5.34
N TRP A 25 1.28 -10.00 -5.66
CA TRP A 25 2.07 -9.21 -4.73
C TRP A 25 1.23 -8.73 -3.53
N LEU A 26 0.03 -8.18 -3.77
CA LEU A 26 -0.90 -7.80 -2.69
C LEU A 26 -1.21 -8.99 -1.78
N THR A 27 -1.49 -10.16 -2.37
CA THR A 27 -1.84 -11.39 -1.64
C THR A 27 -0.72 -11.81 -0.69
N THR A 28 0.52 -11.79 -1.15
CA THR A 28 1.70 -12.09 -0.31
C THR A 28 1.81 -11.17 0.91
N HIS A 29 1.49 -9.88 0.74
CA HIS A 29 1.53 -8.89 1.83
C HIS A 29 0.32 -8.96 2.77
N TYR A 30 -0.82 -9.47 2.29
CA TYR A 30 -1.93 -9.83 3.17
C TYR A 30 -1.62 -11.06 4.01
N GLU A 31 -1.02 -12.10 3.42
CA GLU A 31 -0.64 -13.33 4.12
C GLU A 31 0.41 -13.11 5.21
N SER A 32 1.35 -12.18 4.98
CA SER A 32 2.34 -11.77 5.98
C SER A 32 1.82 -10.77 7.02
N GLY A 33 0.62 -10.22 6.82
CA GLY A 33 0.01 -9.22 7.70
C GLY A 33 0.54 -7.79 7.52
N THR A 34 1.38 -7.54 6.52
CA THR A 34 1.87 -6.21 6.17
C THR A 34 0.75 -5.31 5.66
N PHE A 35 -0.18 -5.83 4.85
CA PHE A 35 -1.33 -5.07 4.34
C PHE A 35 -2.60 -5.35 5.13
N ILE A 36 -3.35 -4.29 5.42
CA ILE A 36 -4.61 -4.34 6.18
C ILE A 36 -5.81 -4.19 5.25
N ALA A 37 -5.71 -3.27 4.29
CA ALA A 37 -6.77 -2.98 3.34
C ALA A 37 -6.18 -2.32 2.10
N SER A 38 -6.80 -2.54 0.94
CA SER A 38 -6.43 -1.90 -0.31
C SER A 38 -7.62 -1.79 -1.25
N GLY A 39 -7.52 -0.87 -2.21
CA GLY A 39 -8.53 -0.71 -3.24
C GLY A 39 -8.12 0.33 -4.28
N ARG A 40 -8.74 0.26 -5.45
CA ARG A 40 -8.61 1.30 -6.48
C ARG A 40 -9.26 2.61 -6.02
N LYS A 41 -8.74 3.74 -6.49
CA LYS A 41 -9.40 5.04 -6.35
C LYS A 41 -10.61 5.16 -7.28
N GLU A 42 -11.51 6.09 -6.97
CA GLU A 42 -12.59 6.53 -7.86
C GLU A 42 -12.49 8.07 -7.98
N PRO A 43 -12.07 8.62 -9.13
CA PRO A 43 -11.81 7.96 -10.41
C PRO A 43 -10.63 6.97 -10.40
N ARG A 44 -10.61 6.02 -11.35
CA ARG A 44 -9.59 4.96 -11.46
C ARG A 44 -8.24 5.50 -11.96
N ASP A 45 -7.56 6.30 -11.16
CA ASP A 45 -6.25 6.90 -11.44
C ASP A 45 -5.14 6.36 -10.52
N GLY A 46 -5.43 5.31 -9.76
CA GLY A 46 -4.52 4.72 -8.80
C GLY A 46 -5.24 3.84 -7.79
N GLY A 47 -4.65 3.75 -6.61
CA GLY A 47 -5.15 2.96 -5.49
C GLY A 47 -4.65 3.48 -4.15
N VAL A 48 -5.18 2.90 -3.08
CA VAL A 48 -4.76 3.16 -1.72
C VAL A 48 -4.53 1.81 -1.04
N ILE A 49 -3.46 1.72 -0.26
CA ILE A 49 -3.15 0.59 0.62
C ILE A 49 -2.91 1.12 2.02
N LEU A 50 -3.53 0.49 3.02
CA LEU A 50 -3.20 0.66 4.43
C LEU A 50 -2.25 -0.46 4.84
N ALA A 51 -1.07 -0.07 5.33
CA ALA A 51 -0.01 -1.01 5.67
C ALA A 51 0.54 -0.79 7.08
N VAL A 52 1.07 -1.86 7.67
CA VAL A 52 1.86 -1.83 8.91
C VAL A 52 3.27 -2.33 8.60
N GLY A 53 4.27 -1.59 9.06
CA GLY A 53 5.68 -1.93 8.90
C GLY A 53 6.46 -1.43 10.12
N ALA A 54 7.71 -1.88 10.25
CA ALA A 54 8.57 -1.48 11.37
C ALA A 54 8.98 -0.01 11.26
N ASP A 55 9.38 0.41 10.06
CA ASP A 55 9.75 1.79 9.76
C ASP A 55 9.48 2.16 8.28
N ARG A 56 9.82 3.40 7.92
CA ARG A 56 9.62 3.94 6.58
C ARG A 56 10.51 3.26 5.52
N PRO A 57 11.82 3.06 5.74
CA PRO A 57 12.67 2.30 4.81
C PRO A 57 12.13 0.92 4.44
N ASP A 58 11.62 0.15 5.39
CA ASP A 58 11.06 -1.17 5.11
C ASP A 58 9.84 -1.08 4.18
N ILE A 59 8.97 -0.10 4.42
CA ILE A 59 7.79 0.14 3.56
C ILE A 59 8.21 0.63 2.17
N GLU A 60 9.22 1.48 2.07
CA GLU A 60 9.76 1.90 0.77
C GLU A 60 10.30 0.71 -0.03
N GLN A 61 10.95 -0.25 0.62
CA GLN A 61 11.39 -1.49 -0.03
C GLN A 61 10.20 -2.37 -0.47
N VAL A 62 9.16 -2.50 0.37
CA VAL A 62 7.93 -3.23 0.01
C VAL A 62 7.33 -2.63 -1.28
N VAL A 63 7.17 -1.31 -1.30
CA VAL A 63 6.57 -0.57 -2.42
C VAL A 63 7.44 -0.59 -3.67
N ALA A 64 8.76 -0.56 -3.53
CA ALA A 64 9.69 -0.66 -4.65
C ALA A 64 9.60 -1.99 -5.42
N ASN A 65 9.05 -3.03 -4.77
CA ASN A 65 8.83 -4.35 -5.36
C ASN A 65 7.41 -4.54 -5.92
N ASP A 66 6.54 -3.53 -5.86
CA ASP A 66 5.25 -3.58 -6.55
C ASP A 66 5.48 -3.71 -8.07
N PRO A 67 4.89 -4.71 -8.76
CA PRO A 67 5.02 -4.88 -10.20
C PRO A 67 4.69 -3.62 -11.01
N LEU A 68 3.76 -2.78 -10.53
CA LEU A 68 3.44 -1.51 -11.17
C LEU A 68 4.59 -0.49 -11.05
N VAL A 69 5.31 -0.48 -9.93
CA VAL A 69 6.48 0.39 -9.72
C VAL A 69 7.67 -0.12 -10.52
N VAL A 70 7.96 -1.42 -10.46
CA VAL A 70 9.05 -2.06 -11.21
C VAL A 70 8.90 -1.82 -12.72
N ALA A 71 7.66 -1.86 -13.22
CA ALA A 71 7.35 -1.57 -14.62
C ALA A 71 7.29 -0.07 -14.95
N GLY A 72 7.51 0.84 -14.00
CA GLY A 72 7.42 2.29 -14.19
C GLY A 72 6.02 2.78 -14.58
N ALA A 73 4.98 2.11 -14.10
CA ALA A 73 3.59 2.37 -14.44
C ALA A 73 2.81 3.11 -13.34
N CYS A 74 3.37 3.22 -12.13
CA CYS A 74 2.84 4.06 -11.07
C CYS A 74 3.91 4.68 -10.18
N GLU A 75 3.53 5.70 -9.44
CA GLU A 75 4.32 6.33 -8.38
C GLU A 75 3.56 6.30 -7.06
N TYR A 76 4.29 6.26 -5.94
CA TYR A 76 3.71 6.24 -4.60
C TYR A 76 3.94 7.54 -3.83
N ARG A 77 2.90 8.00 -3.16
CA ARG A 77 3.00 8.90 -2.01
C ARG A 77 2.83 8.08 -0.74
N ILE A 78 3.89 8.02 0.06
CA ILE A 78 3.93 7.26 1.33
C ILE A 78 3.77 8.22 2.50
N THR A 79 2.64 8.12 3.21
CA THR A 79 2.37 8.87 4.42
C THR A 79 2.47 7.96 5.64
N GLU A 80 3.42 8.23 6.51
CA GLU A 80 3.50 7.60 7.82
C GLU A 80 2.59 8.32 8.82
N PHE A 81 1.85 7.54 9.61
CA PHE A 81 1.11 8.06 10.75
C PHE A 81 1.04 7.05 11.88
N LEU A 82 0.81 7.56 13.10
CA LEU A 82 0.61 6.74 14.28
C LEU A 82 -0.89 6.59 14.54
N ALA A 83 -1.40 5.36 14.44
CA ALA A 83 -2.80 5.04 14.67
C ALA A 83 -3.14 5.03 16.18
N THR A 84 -3.06 6.19 16.84
CA THR A 84 -3.24 6.35 18.29
C THR A 84 -4.68 6.14 18.76
N LYS A 85 -5.64 6.22 17.84
CA LYS A 85 -7.05 5.87 18.06
C LYS A 85 -7.52 4.94 16.96
N THR A 86 -8.16 3.85 17.37
CA THR A 86 -8.70 2.83 16.45
C THR A 86 -10.10 2.42 16.89
N ALA A 87 -10.96 2.08 15.92
CA ALA A 87 -12.19 1.34 16.20
C ALA A 87 -11.85 -0.04 16.81
N PRO A 88 -12.77 -0.67 17.57
CA PRO A 88 -12.51 -1.98 18.19
C PRO A 88 -12.04 -3.06 17.20
N ALA A 89 -12.59 -3.06 15.99
CA ALA A 89 -12.19 -4.01 14.93
C ALA A 89 -10.73 -3.86 14.47
N LEU A 90 -10.09 -2.73 14.73
CA LEU A 90 -8.69 -2.43 14.37
C LEU A 90 -7.80 -2.28 15.60
N ALA A 91 -8.22 -2.82 16.76
CA ALA A 91 -7.46 -2.70 18.00
C ALA A 91 -6.03 -3.26 17.91
N ALA A 92 -5.83 -4.33 17.13
CA ALA A 92 -4.53 -4.96 16.91
C ALA A 92 -3.48 -4.04 16.25
N TYR A 93 -3.91 -2.98 15.57
CA TYR A 93 -3.02 -2.05 14.85
C TYR A 93 -2.82 -0.72 15.58
N ARG A 94 -3.35 -0.57 16.81
CA ARG A 94 -3.19 0.66 17.59
C ARG A 94 -1.72 0.87 17.94
N GLN A 95 -1.24 2.11 17.79
CA GLN A 95 0.13 2.48 18.09
C GLN A 95 0.18 3.58 19.17
N GLU A 96 1.30 3.68 19.86
CA GLU A 96 1.56 4.73 20.85
C GLU A 96 2.49 5.80 20.26
N LEU A 97 2.44 7.01 20.83
CA LEU A 97 3.42 8.04 20.48
C LEU A 97 4.78 7.68 21.08
N PRO A 98 5.90 7.97 20.39
CA PRO A 98 7.21 7.91 21.00
C PRO A 98 7.22 8.81 22.24
N SER A 99 7.78 8.31 23.33
CA SER A 99 8.03 9.08 24.56
C SER A 99 9.06 10.17 24.36
#